data_AF-A0A1G9HWM6-F1
#
_entry.id   AF-A0A1G9HWM6-F1
#
_cell.length_a   1.000
_cell.length_b   1.000
_cell.length_c   1.000
_cell.angle_alpha   90.00
_cell.angle_beta   90.00
_cell.angle_gamma   90.00
#
_symmetry.space_group_name_H-M   'P 1'
#
loop_
_entity.id
_entity.type
_entity.pdbx_description
1 polymer ?
#
loop_
_entity_poly.entity_id
_entity_poly.type
_entity_poly.pdbx_seq_one_letter_code
_entity_poly.pdbx_strand_id
1 'polypeptide(L)'
;MVAAAAFALLAAGCGSGDGSEDGGGGAALVSSAEVDGTGVLADADGHTLYTADVEKDGKIHCVDACADFWKPVVASEADVDAANSALGDEFAMVDRPDGKSQLTHDGLPLYTFAEEGAGELKGDGFTDDFQGTQFVWAAARTDGSSTPSKSSTPDDGGGGYGY
;
A
#
# COMPACT_ATOMS: atom_id res chain seq x y z
N MET A 1 63.64 -31.25 -12.75
CA MET A 1 63.87 -29.81 -13.02
C MET A 1 62.91 -29.45 -14.14
N VAL A 2 61.83 -28.69 -13.96
CA VAL A 2 61.74 -27.35 -13.37
C VAL A 2 60.30 -27.08 -12.85
N ALA A 3 60.23 -26.40 -11.69
CA ALA A 3 59.21 -25.49 -11.10
C ALA A 3 57.70 -25.68 -11.41
N ALA A 4 56.78 -25.80 -10.43
CA ALA A 4 56.39 -24.89 -9.34
C ALA A 4 55.78 -23.55 -9.81
N ALA A 5 54.46 -23.38 -9.61
CA ALA A 5 53.83 -22.11 -9.20
C ALA A 5 52.39 -22.36 -8.74
N ALA A 6 52.13 -22.02 -7.48
CA ALA A 6 50.82 -22.00 -6.84
C ALA A 6 50.15 -20.65 -7.08
N PHE A 7 48.81 -20.63 -7.08
CA PHE A 7 48.03 -19.41 -6.80
C PHE A 7 46.94 -19.76 -5.79
N ALA A 8 47.15 -19.31 -4.56
CA ALA A 8 46.15 -19.24 -3.52
C ALA A 8 45.52 -17.84 -3.57
N LEU A 9 44.19 -17.78 -3.72
CA LEU A 9 43.41 -16.55 -3.58
C LEU A 9 42.69 -16.58 -2.24
N LEU A 10 43.08 -15.63 -1.37
CA LEU A 10 42.39 -15.27 -0.14
C LEU A 10 41.16 -14.42 -0.48
N ALA A 11 40.02 -14.74 0.12
CA ALA A 11 38.96 -13.77 0.38
C ALA A 11 38.35 -14.06 1.75
N ALA A 12 38.80 -13.29 2.75
CA ALA A 12 38.12 -13.14 4.02
C ALA A 12 36.90 -12.25 3.79
N GLY A 13 35.71 -12.86 3.74
CA GLY A 13 34.43 -12.14 3.80
C GLY A 13 33.88 -12.22 5.21
N CYS A 14 34.23 -11.27 6.07
CA CYS A 14 33.46 -10.99 7.28
C CYS A 14 32.26 -10.13 6.85
N GLY A 15 31.14 -10.78 6.54
CA GLY A 15 29.88 -10.11 6.29
C GLY A 15 28.98 -10.31 7.50
N SER A 16 29.17 -9.50 8.54
CA SER A 16 28.15 -9.26 9.56
C SER A 16 27.07 -8.38 8.92
N GLY A 17 26.16 -9.01 8.19
CA GLY A 17 24.87 -8.42 7.84
C GLY A 17 23.93 -8.66 9.00
N ASP A 18 24.03 -7.82 10.02
CA ASP A 18 22.93 -7.58 10.97
C ASP A 18 21.88 -6.78 10.17
N GLY A 19 21.05 -7.52 9.44
CA GLY A 19 19.93 -7.00 8.69
C GLY A 19 18.69 -7.48 9.41
N SER A 20 18.25 -6.65 10.36
CA SER A 20 17.02 -6.70 11.14
C SER A 20 16.05 -7.81 10.74
N GLU A 21 15.90 -8.75 11.65
CA GLU A 21 14.64 -9.45 11.87
C GLU A 21 13.57 -8.36 12.09
N ASP A 22 12.91 -7.92 11.01
CA ASP A 22 11.63 -7.23 11.13
C ASP A 22 10.67 -8.26 11.72
N GLY A 23 10.50 -8.13 13.03
CA GLY A 23 9.65 -8.99 13.84
C GLY A 23 8.29 -9.06 13.18
N GLY A 24 7.78 -10.29 13.05
CA GLY A 24 6.48 -10.57 12.45
C GLY A 24 5.36 -9.74 13.08
N GLY A 25 5.09 -8.58 12.47
CA GLY A 25 3.79 -7.96 12.42
C GLY A 25 3.08 -8.56 11.21
N GLY A 26 1.84 -9.01 11.37
CA GLY A 26 1.03 -9.39 10.21
C GLY A 26 1.07 -8.25 9.19
N ALA A 27 1.30 -8.58 7.93
CA ALA A 27 1.31 -7.58 6.85
C ALA A 27 0.03 -6.75 6.95
N ALA A 28 0.18 -5.42 7.06
CA ALA A 28 -0.96 -4.53 7.16
C ALA A 28 -1.81 -4.63 5.87
N LEU A 29 -3.13 -4.74 6.02
CA LEU A 29 -4.06 -4.86 4.89
C LEU A 29 -3.97 -3.65 3.94
N VAL A 30 -3.70 -2.47 4.49
CA VAL A 30 -3.60 -1.20 3.78
C VAL A 30 -2.36 -0.44 4.24
N SER A 31 -1.74 0.28 3.31
CA SER A 31 -0.57 1.13 3.52
C SER A 31 -0.69 2.41 2.68
N SER A 32 0.20 3.38 2.92
CA SER A 32 0.39 4.51 2.02
C SER A 32 1.53 4.22 1.03
N ALA A 33 1.37 4.68 -0.20
CA ALA A 33 2.35 4.56 -1.28
C ALA A 33 2.39 5.84 -2.11
N GLU A 34 3.44 5.99 -2.94
CA GLU A 34 3.51 7.03 -3.96
C GLU A 34 3.60 6.38 -5.34
N VAL A 35 2.70 6.75 -6.25
CA VAL A 35 2.68 6.28 -7.64
C VAL A 35 2.68 7.50 -8.56
N ASP A 36 3.68 7.61 -9.42
CA ASP A 36 3.86 8.74 -10.36
C ASP A 36 3.80 10.14 -9.69
N GLY A 37 4.25 10.24 -8.44
CA GLY A 37 4.23 11.48 -7.65
C GLY A 37 2.87 11.80 -7.02
N THR A 38 1.96 10.82 -6.99
CA THR A 38 0.67 10.90 -6.30
C THR A 38 0.69 9.99 -5.08
N GLY A 39 0.45 10.56 -3.90
CA GLY A 39 0.26 9.80 -2.66
C GLY A 39 -1.09 9.09 -2.68
N VAL A 40 -1.08 7.76 -2.47
CA VAL A 40 -2.27 6.89 -2.54
C VAL A 40 -2.28 5.89 -1.39
N LEU A 41 -3.44 5.32 -1.11
CA LEU A 41 -3.57 4.08 -0.36
C LEU A 41 -3.29 2.88 -1.28
N ALA A 42 -2.65 1.86 -0.74
CA ALA A 42 -2.38 0.60 -1.42
C ALA A 42 -2.68 -0.60 -0.52
N ASP A 43 -3.07 -1.73 -1.11
CA ASP A 43 -3.23 -2.99 -0.37
C ASP A 43 -1.88 -3.62 0.02
N ALA A 44 -1.94 -4.75 0.72
CA ALA A 44 -0.77 -5.52 1.15
C ALA A 44 0.12 -6.02 -0.01
N ASP A 45 -0.44 -6.14 -1.22
CA ASP A 45 0.27 -6.56 -2.44
C ASP A 45 0.80 -5.35 -3.25
N GLY A 46 0.51 -4.12 -2.83
CA GLY A 46 0.96 -2.87 -3.44
C GLY A 46 0.06 -2.38 -4.59
N HIS A 47 -1.14 -2.92 -4.74
CA HIS A 47 -2.13 -2.39 -5.68
C HIS A 47 -2.77 -1.11 -5.12
N THR A 48 -2.90 -0.09 -5.95
CA THR A 48 -3.57 1.16 -5.57
C THR A 48 -5.03 0.88 -5.22
N LEU A 49 -5.53 1.57 -4.20
CA LEU A 49 -6.93 1.50 -3.79
C LEU A 49 -7.75 2.62 -4.41
N TYR A 50 -8.99 2.31 -4.77
CA TYR A 50 -9.91 3.22 -5.45
C TYR A 50 -11.26 3.27 -4.76
N THR A 51 -11.96 4.39 -5.02
CA THR A 51 -13.35 4.62 -4.64
C THR A 51 -14.17 4.96 -5.88
N ALA A 52 -15.48 4.72 -5.83
CA ALA A 52 -16.40 5.05 -6.91
C ALA A 52 -17.27 6.26 -6.55
N ASP A 53 -17.42 7.20 -7.47
CA ASP A 53 -18.19 8.45 -7.29
C ASP A 53 -19.67 8.23 -6.93
N VAL A 54 -20.26 7.13 -7.42
CA VAL A 54 -21.64 6.74 -7.15
C VAL A 54 -21.84 6.04 -5.80
N GLU A 55 -20.76 5.57 -5.15
CA GLU A 55 -20.82 4.88 -3.86
C GLU A 55 -20.53 5.83 -2.70
N LYS A 56 -21.56 6.14 -1.91
CA LYS A 56 -21.47 7.03 -0.75
C LYS A 56 -22.47 6.63 0.33
N ASP A 57 -22.26 7.12 1.54
CA ASP A 57 -23.12 6.84 2.69
C ASP A 57 -23.26 5.31 2.94
N GLY A 58 -22.18 4.55 2.70
CA GLY A 58 -22.17 3.09 2.84
C GLY A 58 -22.99 2.33 1.81
N LYS A 59 -23.39 2.95 0.69
CA LYS A 59 -24.12 2.27 -0.38
C LYS A 59 -23.16 1.66 -1.39
N ILE A 60 -23.30 0.36 -1.59
CA ILE A 60 -22.54 -0.41 -2.58
C ILE A 60 -23.41 -0.65 -3.81
N HIS A 61 -22.89 -0.22 -4.95
CA HIS A 61 -23.41 -0.42 -6.29
C HIS A 61 -22.57 -1.43 -7.09
N CYS A 62 -21.27 -1.58 -6.77
CA CYS A 62 -20.35 -2.49 -7.42
C CYS A 62 -20.51 -3.92 -6.89
N VAL A 63 -21.36 -4.67 -7.58
CA VAL A 63 -21.67 -6.08 -7.33
C VAL A 63 -21.55 -6.89 -8.62
N ASP A 64 -21.57 -8.22 -8.50
CA ASP A 64 -21.50 -9.16 -9.62
C ASP A 64 -20.31 -8.86 -10.55
N ALA A 65 -20.55 -8.65 -11.85
CA ALA A 65 -19.50 -8.39 -12.84
C ALA A 65 -18.66 -7.14 -12.53
N CYS A 66 -19.20 -6.14 -11.82
CA CYS A 66 -18.39 -5.00 -11.38
C CYS A 66 -17.28 -5.47 -10.44
N ALA A 67 -17.61 -6.38 -9.51
CA ALA A 67 -16.69 -6.89 -8.49
C ALA A 67 -15.61 -7.84 -9.05
N ASP A 68 -15.73 -8.28 -10.31
CA ASP A 68 -14.69 -9.04 -11.01
C ASP A 68 -13.55 -8.12 -11.47
N PHE A 69 -13.86 -6.88 -11.86
CA PHE A 69 -12.89 -5.85 -12.28
C PHE A 69 -12.44 -4.98 -11.12
N TRP A 70 -13.38 -4.59 -10.26
CA TRP A 70 -13.15 -3.73 -9.10
C TRP A 70 -13.35 -4.56 -7.85
N LYS A 71 -12.26 -5.18 -7.40
CA LYS A 71 -12.31 -6.19 -6.33
C LYS A 71 -12.41 -5.50 -4.98
N PRO A 72 -13.42 -5.82 -4.15
CA PRO A 72 -13.58 -5.19 -2.85
C PRO A 72 -12.44 -5.59 -1.91
N VAL A 73 -11.89 -4.61 -1.19
CA VAL A 73 -10.93 -4.86 -0.11
C VAL A 73 -11.71 -5.39 1.10
N VAL A 74 -11.74 -6.71 1.27
CA VAL A 74 -12.44 -7.37 2.39
C VAL A 74 -11.61 -7.21 3.66
N ALA A 75 -12.24 -6.82 4.75
CA ALA A 75 -11.58 -6.55 6.03
C ALA A 75 -12.32 -7.17 7.21
N SER A 76 -11.58 -7.38 8.30
CA SER A 76 -12.08 -7.68 9.64
C SER A 76 -11.95 -6.47 10.55
N GLU A 77 -12.55 -6.50 11.75
CA GLU A 77 -12.38 -5.44 12.75
C GLU A 77 -10.91 -5.24 13.13
N ALA A 78 -10.13 -6.32 13.20
CA ALA A 78 -8.71 -6.23 13.50
C ALA A 78 -7.92 -5.50 12.40
N ASP A 79 -8.32 -5.65 11.13
CA ASP A 79 -7.69 -4.95 10.01
C ASP A 79 -7.99 -3.45 10.06
N VAL A 80 -9.23 -3.07 10.43
CA VAL A 80 -9.61 -1.67 10.63
C VAL A 80 -8.81 -1.04 11.77
N ASP A 81 -8.71 -1.71 12.91
CA ASP A 81 -7.95 -1.23 14.06
C ASP A 81 -6.46 -1.05 13.71
N ALA A 82 -5.89 -1.99 12.94
CA ALA A 82 -4.52 -1.91 12.46
C ALA A 82 -4.32 -0.73 11.49
N ALA A 83 -5.22 -0.55 10.52
CA ALA A 83 -5.17 0.56 9.56
C ALA A 83 -5.23 1.93 10.26
N ASN A 84 -6.20 2.10 11.17
CA ASN A 84 -6.36 3.32 11.96
C ASN A 84 -5.14 3.59 12.85
N SER A 85 -4.55 2.55 13.44
CA SER A 85 -3.34 2.68 14.26
C SER A 85 -2.10 3.06 13.44
N ALA A 86 -2.00 2.57 12.20
CA ALA A 86 -0.84 2.76 11.34
C ALA A 86 -0.86 4.11 10.60
N LEU A 87 -2.02 4.52 10.11
CA LEU A 87 -2.15 5.68 9.21
C LEU A 87 -2.86 6.88 9.86
N GLY A 88 -3.60 6.68 10.95
CA GLY A 88 -4.30 7.75 11.66
C GLY A 88 -5.52 8.32 10.93
N ASP A 89 -5.96 7.68 9.85
CA ASP A 89 -7.08 8.11 9.02
C ASP A 89 -8.43 7.53 9.50
N GLU A 90 -9.56 7.87 8.84
CA GLU A 90 -10.90 7.32 9.13
C GLU A 90 -11.16 6.02 8.34
N PHE A 91 -10.59 4.90 8.80
CA PHE A 91 -10.96 3.57 8.32
C PHE A 91 -12.14 3.00 9.09
N ALA A 92 -13.06 2.38 8.36
CA ALA A 92 -14.20 1.64 8.89
C ALA A 92 -14.56 0.47 7.96
N MET A 93 -15.72 -0.16 8.19
CA MET A 93 -16.26 -1.19 7.31
C MET A 93 -17.71 -0.93 6.94
N VAL A 94 -18.09 -1.47 5.78
CA VAL A 94 -19.46 -1.54 5.31
C VAL A 94 -19.84 -2.99 4.99
N ASP A 95 -21.08 -3.37 5.31
CA ASP A 95 -21.63 -4.67 4.93
C ASP A 95 -22.00 -4.69 3.45
N ARG A 96 -21.46 -5.67 2.72
CA ARG A 96 -21.76 -5.88 1.31
C ARG A 96 -23.02 -6.72 1.11
N PRO A 97 -23.76 -6.53 0.00
CA PRO A 97 -24.88 -7.40 -0.37
C PRO A 97 -24.50 -8.88 -0.55
N ASP A 98 -23.23 -9.18 -0.83
CA ASP A 98 -22.69 -10.53 -0.97
C ASP A 98 -22.33 -11.21 0.38
N GLY A 99 -22.56 -10.52 1.50
CA GLY A 99 -22.34 -11.03 2.86
C GLY A 99 -20.93 -10.84 3.40
N LYS A 100 -20.03 -10.16 2.68
CA LYS A 100 -18.69 -9.79 3.16
C LYS A 100 -18.72 -8.40 3.82
N SER A 101 -17.70 -8.10 4.63
CA SER A 101 -17.44 -6.75 5.13
C SER A 101 -16.28 -6.13 4.36
N GLN A 102 -16.45 -4.91 3.85
CA GLN A 102 -15.46 -4.22 3.03
C GLN A 102 -14.90 -3.02 3.76
N LEU A 103 -13.59 -2.82 3.63
CA LEU A 103 -12.89 -1.65 4.16
C LEU A 103 -13.39 -0.37 3.47
N THR A 104 -13.61 0.65 4.27
CA THR A 104 -13.92 2.00 3.81
C THR A 104 -12.88 2.98 4.31
N HIS A 105 -12.61 4.03 3.55
CA HIS A 105 -11.85 5.20 3.98
C HIS A 105 -12.68 6.44 3.69
N ASP A 106 -12.81 7.33 4.68
CA ASP A 106 -13.68 8.51 4.62
C ASP A 106 -15.15 8.17 4.24
N GLY A 107 -15.62 7.00 4.67
CA GLY A 107 -16.97 6.49 4.39
C GLY A 107 -17.18 5.95 2.96
N LEU A 108 -16.13 5.90 2.13
CA LEU A 108 -16.15 5.37 0.77
C LEU A 108 -15.59 3.94 0.72
N PRO A 109 -16.26 2.97 0.07
CA PRO A 109 -15.75 1.61 -0.06
C PRO A 109 -14.50 1.53 -0.93
N LEU A 110 -13.49 0.77 -0.47
CA LEU A 110 -12.20 0.63 -1.15
C LEU A 110 -12.13 -0.61 -2.02
N TYR A 111 -11.59 -0.44 -3.23
CA TYR A 111 -11.43 -1.50 -4.23
C TYR A 111 -10.03 -1.52 -4.82
N THR A 112 -9.57 -2.69 -5.29
CA THR A 112 -8.43 -2.82 -6.20
C THR A 112 -8.92 -3.02 -7.63
N PHE A 113 -8.10 -2.64 -8.62
CA PHE A 113 -8.43 -2.80 -10.02
C PHE A 113 -7.73 -4.04 -10.62
N ALA A 114 -8.49 -4.95 -11.21
CA ALA A 114 -8.01 -6.25 -11.67
C ALA A 114 -7.13 -6.19 -12.93
N GLU A 115 -7.25 -5.11 -13.71
CA GLU A 115 -6.53 -4.91 -14.98
C GLU A 115 -5.21 -4.11 -14.79
N GLU A 116 -4.76 -3.96 -13.54
CA GLU A 116 -3.46 -3.36 -13.21
C GLU A 116 -2.67 -4.17 -12.18
N GLY A 117 -1.36 -3.93 -12.16
CA GLY A 117 -0.40 -4.49 -11.19
C GLY A 117 -0.07 -3.51 -10.07
N ALA A 118 0.73 -4.00 -9.12
CA ALA A 118 1.25 -3.20 -8.02
C ALA A 118 2.03 -1.97 -8.52
N GLY A 119 1.84 -0.83 -7.84
CA GLY A 119 2.50 0.44 -8.20
C GLY A 119 2.00 1.06 -9.50
N GLU A 120 0.83 0.66 -10.01
CA GLU A 120 0.17 1.30 -11.15
C GLU A 120 -1.02 2.17 -10.68
N LEU A 121 -1.41 3.14 -11.52
CA LEU A 121 -2.49 4.11 -11.25
C LEU A 121 -3.48 4.18 -12.43
N LYS A 122 -3.71 3.07 -13.12
CA LYS A 122 -4.54 3.05 -14.35
C LYS A 122 -6.03 3.21 -14.03
N GLY A 123 -6.44 2.89 -12.81
CA GLY A 123 -7.81 3.05 -12.34
C GLY A 123 -8.22 4.51 -12.07
N ASP A 124 -7.27 5.45 -11.94
CA ASP A 124 -7.61 6.85 -11.60
C ASP A 124 -8.29 7.54 -12.79
N GLY A 125 -9.51 8.02 -12.57
CA GLY A 125 -10.37 8.58 -13.62
C GLY A 125 -10.97 7.55 -14.58
N PHE A 126 -10.81 6.25 -14.31
CA PHE A 126 -11.41 5.20 -15.15
C PHE A 126 -12.94 5.28 -15.08
N THR A 127 -13.61 5.01 -16.19
CA THR A 127 -15.07 5.09 -16.28
C THR A 127 -15.64 3.82 -16.86
N ASP A 128 -16.60 3.22 -16.15
CA ASP A 128 -17.30 2.00 -16.55
C ASP A 128 -18.82 2.17 -16.48
N ASP A 129 -19.53 1.25 -17.11
CA ASP A 129 -20.96 1.04 -16.88
C ASP A 129 -21.21 -0.43 -16.54
N PHE A 130 -21.86 -0.66 -15.40
CA PHE A 130 -22.34 -1.98 -15.01
C PHE A 130 -23.83 -1.91 -14.76
N GLN A 131 -24.59 -2.69 -15.53
CA GLN A 131 -26.05 -2.78 -15.41
C GLN A 131 -26.76 -1.41 -15.51
N GLY A 132 -26.23 -0.48 -16.30
CA GLY A 132 -26.78 0.87 -16.46
C GLY A 132 -26.44 1.84 -15.33
N THR A 133 -25.56 1.44 -14.42
CA THR A 133 -24.93 2.35 -13.43
C THR A 133 -23.56 2.73 -13.96
N GLN A 134 -23.34 4.02 -14.17
CA GLN A 134 -22.03 4.55 -14.53
C GLN A 134 -21.18 4.73 -13.28
N PHE A 135 -19.93 4.32 -13.34
CA PHE A 135 -18.93 4.49 -12.28
C PHE A 135 -17.80 5.36 -12.80
N VAL A 136 -17.38 6.34 -12.02
CA VAL A 136 -16.10 7.04 -12.18
C VAL A 136 -15.24 6.71 -10.98
N TRP A 137 -14.08 6.13 -11.25
CA TRP A 137 -13.14 5.66 -10.23
C TRP A 137 -12.10 6.70 -9.93
N ALA A 138 -11.81 6.88 -8.64
CA ALA A 138 -10.78 7.81 -8.16
C ALA A 138 -9.86 7.07 -7.21
N ALA A 139 -8.54 7.26 -7.37
CA ALA A 139 -7.56 6.74 -6.42
C ALA A 139 -7.85 7.33 -5.03
N ALA A 140 -7.79 6.49 -4.01
CA ALA A 140 -7.91 6.91 -2.62
C ALA A 140 -6.59 7.61 -2.23
N ARG A 141 -6.57 8.94 -2.34
CA ARG A 141 -5.33 9.71 -2.19
C ARG A 141 -5.04 10.04 -0.73
N THR A 142 -3.75 10.15 -0.41
CA THR A 142 -3.24 10.45 0.94
C THR A 142 -2.76 11.88 1.10
N ASP A 143 -3.01 12.77 0.13
CA ASP A 143 -2.69 14.21 0.17
C ASP A 143 -3.64 15.00 1.11
N GLY A 144 -3.76 14.50 2.32
CA GLY A 144 -4.21 15.15 3.55
C GLY A 144 -3.47 14.63 4.80
N SER A 145 -2.81 13.47 4.70
CA SER A 145 -2.10 12.77 5.79
C SER A 145 -0.59 12.63 5.57
N SER A 146 -0.04 13.18 4.48
CA SER A 146 1.41 13.22 4.25
C SER A 146 2.09 14.28 5.14
N THR A 147 2.16 14.00 6.44
CA THR A 147 3.40 14.35 7.14
C THR A 147 4.39 13.26 6.75
N PRO A 148 5.47 13.57 6.01
CA PRO A 148 6.51 12.60 5.76
C PRO A 148 7.05 12.19 7.14
N SER A 149 6.88 10.93 7.51
CA SER A 149 7.69 10.33 8.55
C SER A 149 9.14 10.62 8.18
N LYS A 150 9.78 11.41 9.03
CA LYS A 150 11.09 11.99 8.79
C LYS A 150 12.04 10.93 8.23
N SER A 151 12.69 11.29 7.14
CA SER A 151 14.06 10.84 6.86
C SER A 151 14.93 11.16 8.07
N SER A 152 14.98 10.28 9.05
CA SER A 152 16.05 10.25 10.03
C SER A 152 17.21 9.49 9.40
N THR A 153 18.06 10.22 8.68
CA THR A 153 19.47 9.86 8.67
C THR A 153 20.07 10.45 9.95
N PRO A 154 20.62 9.61 10.85
CA PRO A 154 21.45 10.09 11.94
C PRO A 154 22.81 10.48 11.36
N ASP A 155 23.31 11.68 11.68
CA ASP A 155 24.75 11.91 11.61
C ASP A 155 25.21 12.55 12.92
N ASP A 156 25.81 11.67 13.70
CA ASP A 156 26.52 11.88 14.92
C ASP A 156 27.66 12.89 14.78
N GLY A 157 27.98 13.52 15.91
CA GLY A 157 29.01 14.54 16.00
C GLY A 157 30.41 14.13 15.55
N GLY A 158 31.13 15.10 15.00
CA GLY A 158 32.58 15.10 14.87
C GLY A 158 33.12 16.50 15.11
N GLY A 159 33.78 16.72 16.25
CA GLY A 159 34.35 18.01 16.65
C GLY A 159 35.57 18.46 15.84
N GLY A 160 35.96 19.72 16.00
CA GLY A 160 37.21 20.25 15.47
C GLY A 160 37.36 21.77 15.61
N TYR A 161 38.54 22.20 16.05
CA TYR A 161 38.95 23.53 16.53
C TYR A 161 39.55 24.43 15.42
N GLY A 162 39.70 25.74 15.73
CA GLY A 162 40.60 26.70 15.06
C GLY A 162 39.86 27.74 14.22
N TYR A 163 40.11 29.06 14.32
CA TYR A 163 41.22 29.86 14.86
C TYR A 163 40.68 31.17 15.44
#